data_AF-A0A8T1TLQ8-F1
#
_entry.id   AF-A0A8T1TLQ8-F1
#
_cell.length_a   1.000
_cell.length_b   1.000
_cell.length_c   1.000
_cell.angle_alpha   90.00
_cell.angle_beta   90.00
_cell.angle_gamma   90.00
#
_symmetry.space_group_name_H-M   'P 1'
#
loop_
_entity.id
_entity.type
_entity.pdbx_description
1 polymer ?
#
loop_
_entity_poly.entity_id
_entity_poly.type
_entity_poly.pdbx_seq_one_letter_code
_entity_poly.pdbx_strand_id
1 'polypeptide(L)' 'MASSPASYISHRRRFAFVSLSAMAYRTAQEKMLIVHAHIYFLAEAQQRLDPPGRAVRERVAKSLAVSESM' A
#
# COMPACT_ATOMS: atom_id res chain seq x y z
N MET A 1 9.61 16.77 -2.04
CA MET A 1 10.46 16.62 -0.83
C MET A 1 9.88 15.48 0.00
N ALA A 2 10.51 14.31 0.00
CA ALA A 2 10.07 13.18 0.82
C ALA A 2 10.28 13.54 2.29
N SER A 3 9.16 13.71 2.99
CA SER A 3 9.09 14.11 4.39
C SER A 3 9.87 13.14 5.28
N SER A 4 10.75 13.68 6.12
CA SER A 4 11.56 13.04 7.16
C SER A 4 11.02 11.69 7.68
N PRO A 5 11.87 10.68 7.99
CA PRO A 5 11.47 9.38 8.53
C PRO A 5 10.43 9.43 9.67
N ALA A 6 10.51 10.48 10.51
CA ALA A 6 9.54 10.73 11.58
C ALA A 6 8.11 11.01 11.06
N SER A 7 7.99 11.71 9.93
CA SER A 7 6.72 12.01 9.27
C SER A 7 6.07 10.75 8.68
N TYR A 8 6.87 9.85 8.11
CA TYR A 8 6.40 8.55 7.64
C TYR A 8 5.89 7.66 8.78
N ILE A 9 6.62 7.60 9.90
CA ILE A 9 6.22 6.83 11.08
C ILE A 9 4.93 7.39 11.69
N SER A 10 4.80 8.72 11.78
CA SER A 10 3.59 9.38 12.26
C SER A 10 2.37 9.10 11.37
N HIS A 11 2.54 9.21 10.05
CA HIS A 11 1.50 8.90 9.07
C HIS A 11 1.06 7.43 9.18
N ARG A 12 2.02 6.50 9.25
CA ARG A 12 1.75 5.06 9.38
C ARG A 12 0.97 4.74 10.66
N ARG A 13 1.34 5.34 11.80
CA ARG A 13 0.64 5.14 13.09
C ARG A 13 -0.79 5.68 13.03
N ARG A 14 -0.98 6.89 12.47
CA ARG A 14 -2.30 7.50 12.32
C ARG A 14 -3.22 6.66 11.43
N PHE A 15 -2.68 6.17 10.32
CA PHE A 15 -3.43 5.34 9.37
C PHE A 15 -3.80 3.96 9.95
N ALA A 16 -2.89 3.34 10.71
CA ALA A 16 -3.17 2.10 11.45
C ALA A 16 -4.26 2.30 12.52
N PHE A 17 -4.20 3.40 13.27
CA PHE A 17 -5.21 3.71 14.29
C PHE A 17 -6.62 3.89 13.70
N VAL A 18 -6.73 4.63 12.59
CA VAL A 18 -8.01 4.83 11.89
C VAL A 18 -8.56 3.51 11.34
N SER A 19 -7.71 2.70 10.74
CA SER A 19 -8.09 1.39 10.19
C SER A 19 -8.59 0.45 11.30
N LEU A 20 -7.88 0.41 12.43
CA LEU A 20 -8.26 -0.43 13.58
C LEU A 20 -9.58 0.02 14.21
N SER A 21 -9.77 1.34 14.36
CA SER A 21 -11.01 1.92 14.88
C SER A 21 -12.20 1.62 13.96
N ALA A 22 -11.98 1.60 12.64
CA ALA A 22 -12.99 1.27 11.66
C ALA A 22 -13.43 -0.21 11.70
N MET A 23 -12.63 -1.12 12.26
CA MET A 23 -12.93 -2.55 12.28
C MET A 23 -13.85 -2.99 13.43
N ALA A 24 -13.98 -2.21 14.51
CA ALA A 24 -14.60 -2.66 15.77
C ALA A 24 -16.04 -3.18 15.64
N TYR A 25 -16.84 -2.62 14.71
CA TYR A 25 -18.25 -2.96 14.52
C TYR A 25 -18.60 -3.42 13.10
N ARG A 26 -17.60 -3.89 12.35
CA ARG A 26 -17.76 -4.27 10.93
C ARG A 26 -17.86 -5.78 10.73
N THR A 27 -18.58 -6.16 9.68
CA THR A 27 -18.66 -7.55 9.21
C THR A 27 -17.29 -8.05 8.73
N ALA A 28 -17.12 -9.37 8.62
CA ALA A 28 -15.88 -9.97 8.12
C ALA A 28 -15.49 -9.47 6.71
N GLN A 29 -16.48 -9.29 5.83
CA GLN A 29 -16.25 -8.81 4.47
C GLN A 29 -15.80 -7.34 4.44
N GLU A 30 -16.43 -6.47 5.23
CA GLU A 30 -16.02 -5.06 5.35
C GLU A 30 -14.62 -4.93 5.95
N LYS A 31 -14.28 -5.77 6.94
CA LYS A 31 -12.94 -5.85 7.52
C LYS A 31 -11.90 -6.23 6.47
N MET A 32 -12.22 -7.18 5.60
CA MET A 32 -11.33 -7.59 4.51
C MET A 32 -11.09 -6.45 3.51
N LEU A 33 -12.12 -5.67 3.18
CA LEU A 33 -11.99 -4.47 2.34
C LEU A 33 -11.09 -3.40 2.98
N ILE A 34 -11.24 -3.17 4.29
CA ILE A 34 -10.40 -2.23 5.04
C ILE A 34 -8.93 -2.68 5.00
N VAL A 35 -8.66 -3.98 5.20
CA VAL A 35 -7.30 -4.54 5.13
C VAL A 35 -6.71 -4.40 3.72
N HIS A 36 -7.49 -4.73 2.68
CA HIS A 36 -7.05 -4.58 1.29
C HIS A 36 -6.71 -3.13 0.94
N ALA A 37 -7.58 -2.19 1.30
CA ALA A 37 -7.32 -0.77 1.11
C ALA A 37 -6.05 -0.33 1.86
N HIS A 38 -5.86 -0.80 3.10
CA HIS A 38 -4.69 -0.47 3.90
C HIS A 38 -3.39 -0.94 3.25
N ILE A 39 -3.36 -2.17 2.74
CA ILE A 39 -2.21 -2.75 2.03
C ILE A 39 -1.92 -1.97 0.74
N TYR A 40 -2.96 -1.62 -0.02
CA TYR A 40 -2.81 -0.85 -1.25
C TYR A 40 -2.17 0.52 -0.99
N PHE A 41 -2.70 1.31 -0.05
CA PHE A 41 -2.16 2.63 0.26
C PHE A 41 -0.74 2.57 0.82
N LEU A 42 -0.42 1.54 1.59
CA LEU A 42 0.94 1.36 2.11
C LEU A 42 1.92 1.03 0.99
N ALA A 43 1.54 0.15 0.05
CA ALA A 43 2.32 -0.16 -1.13
C ALA A 43 2.51 1.08 -2.03
N GLU A 44 1.45 1.87 -2.25
CA GLU A 44 1.51 3.12 -3.03
C GLU A 44 2.46 4.14 -2.39
N ALA A 45 2.33 4.36 -1.07
CA ALA A 45 3.21 5.26 -0.33
C ALA A 45 4.68 4.82 -0.42
N GLN A 46 4.94 3.52 -0.33
CA GLN A 46 6.28 2.96 -0.45
C GLN A 46 6.84 3.10 -1.88
N GLN A 47 6.02 2.91 -2.91
CA GLN A 47 6.41 3.17 -4.31
C GLN A 47 6.75 4.64 -4.58
N ARG A 48 6.06 5.58 -3.92
CA ARG A 48 6.36 7.02 -4.02
C ARG A 48 7.66 7.40 -3.33
N LEU A 49 8.08 6.63 -2.33
CA LEU A 49 9.35 6.81 -1.61
C LEU A 49 10.53 6.13 -2.33
N ASP A 50 10.27 5.15 -3.19
CA ASP A 50 11.29 4.42 -3.97
C ASP A 50 11.00 4.44 -5.49
N PRO A 51 11.27 5.58 -6.17
CA PRO A 51 11.04 5.71 -7.61
C PRO A 51 11.78 4.68 -8.47
N PRO A 52 13.05 4.30 -8.18
CA PRO A 52 13.74 3.22 -8.90
C PRO A 52 13.06 1.87 -8.74
N GLY A 53 12.66 1.50 -7.52
CA GLY A 53 11.94 0.25 -7.25
C GLY A 53 10.59 0.18 -7.95
N ARG A 54 9.89 1.31 -8.12
CA ARG A 54 8.66 1.42 -8.91
C ARG A 54 8.90 1.07 -10.38
N ALA A 55 9.93 1.65 -11.00
CA ALA A 55 10.25 1.41 -12.40
C ALA A 55 10.67 -0.04 -12.68
N VAL A 56 11.38 -0.68 -11.74
CA VAL A 56 11.74 -2.10 -11.83
C VAL A 56 10.48 -2.98 -11.75
N ARG A 57 9.59 -2.74 -10.79
CA ARG A 57 8.35 -3.52 -10.64
C ARG A 57 7.40 -3.37 -11.83
N GLU A 58 7.23 -2.17 -12.38
CA GLU A 58 6.44 -1.95 -13.60
C GLU A 58 7.03 -2.71 -14.81
N ARG A 59 8.37 -2.73 -14.93
CA ARG A 59 9.04 -3.47 -15.99
C ARG A 59 8.83 -4.97 -15.85
N VAL A 60 8.98 -5.50 -14.63
CA VAL A 60 8.71 -6.91 -14.32
C VAL A 60 7.26 -7.28 -14.59
N ALA A 61 6.29 -6.46 -14.15
CA ALA A 61 4.87 -6.70 -14.40
C ALA A 61 4.55 -6.73 -15.91
N LYS A 62 5.12 -5.82 -16.70
CA LYS A 62 4.98 -5.83 -18.16
C LYS A 62 5.59 -7.09 -18.79
N SER A 63 6.79 -7.49 -18.37
CA SER A 63 7.42 -8.73 -18.86
C SER A 63 6.60 -9.98 -18.50
N LEU A 64 6.03 -10.04 -17.30
CA LEU A 64 5.19 -11.15 -16.86
C LEU A 64 3.87 -11.20 -17.64
N ALA A 65 3.21 -10.05 -17.85
CA ALA A 65 1.98 -9.98 -18.64
C ALA A 65 2.20 -10.41 -20.11
N VAL A 66 3.39 -10.13 -20.67
CA VAL A 66 3.78 -10.63 -22.00
C VAL A 66 3.99 -12.15 -21.98
N SER A 67 4.58 -12.71 -20.92
CA SER A 67 4.80 -14.15 -20.78
C SER A 67 3.52 -14.94 -20.52
N GLU A 68 2.52 -14.38 -19.84
CA GLU A 68 1.21 -15.02 -19.64
C GLU A 68 0.35 -15.04 -20.91
N SER A 69 0.71 -14.23 -21.92
CA SER A 69 0.01 -14.14 -23.21
C SER A 69 0.56 -15.07 -24.31
N MET A 70 1.54 -15.92 -23.97
CA MET A 70 2.17 -16.94 -24.83
C MET A 70 1.78 -18.34 -24.36
#